data_AF-A0A7C1GRN7-F1
#
_entry.id   AF-A0A7C1GRN7-F1
#
_cell.length_a   1.000
_cell.length_b   1.000
_cell.length_c   1.000
_cell.angle_alpha   90.00
_cell.angle_beta   90.00
_cell.angle_gamma   90.00
#
_symmetry.space_group_name_H-M   'P 1'
#
loop_
_entity.id
_entity.type
_entity.pdbx_description
1 polymer ?
#
loop_
_entity_poly.entity_id
_entity_poly.type
_entity_poly.pdbx_seq_one_letter_code
_entity_poly.pdbx_strand_id
1 'polypeptide(L)'
;MGIGPRATPAFSKGRLYTQGVTGLLQCLDAATGETLWQRDLKADANRGVPAYGFSSSPLVIGDLVVVFTSGRENKSVIAYNRATGDIVWSAGRNVDGHSSPHFDIVAGAPQI
;
A
#
# COMPACT_ATOMS: atom_id res chain seq x y z
N MET A 1 -5.52 13.59 -18.89
CA MET A 1 -5.83 13.03 -17.55
C MET A 1 -4.55 13.10 -16.71
N GLY A 2 -4.57 13.80 -15.57
CA GLY A 2 -3.37 13.99 -14.74
C GLY A 2 -2.90 12.69 -14.09
N ILE A 3 -1.60 12.41 -14.21
CA ILE A 3 -0.88 11.25 -13.66
C ILE A 3 -0.43 11.52 -12.21
N GLY A 4 -1.20 12.33 -11.48
CA GLY A 4 -0.89 12.70 -10.09
C GLY A 4 -1.18 11.55 -9.12
N PRO A 5 -0.49 11.47 -7.97
CA PRO A 5 -0.80 10.49 -6.93
C PRO A 5 -2.25 10.68 -6.48
N ARG A 6 -3.06 9.62 -6.62
CA ARG A 6 -4.46 9.61 -6.18
C ARG A 6 -4.61 9.12 -4.74
N ALA A 7 -3.56 8.52 -4.20
CA ALA A 7 -3.48 8.05 -2.83
C ALA A 7 -3.08 9.19 -1.88
N THR A 8 -3.73 9.27 -0.72
CA THR A 8 -3.28 10.16 0.36
C THR A 8 -2.04 9.53 1.02
N PRO A 9 -0.93 10.26 1.16
CA PRO A 9 0.24 9.72 1.83
C PRO A 9 -0.04 9.52 3.33
N ALA A 10 0.56 8.48 3.92
CA ALA A 10 0.48 8.24 5.35
C ALA A 10 1.76 8.70 6.05
N PHE A 11 1.64 9.40 7.16
CA PHE A 11 2.78 9.80 8.00
C PHE A 11 2.78 9.01 9.30
N SER A 12 3.93 8.44 9.66
CA SER A 12 4.11 7.75 10.93
C SER A 12 5.58 7.77 11.37
N LYS A 13 5.83 8.22 12.60
CA LYS A 13 7.15 8.19 13.24
C LYS A 13 8.30 8.76 12.36
N GLY A 14 8.07 9.91 11.74
CA GLY A 14 9.08 10.58 10.91
C GLY A 14 9.25 9.98 9.50
N ARG A 15 8.40 9.04 9.10
CA ARG A 15 8.41 8.43 7.76
C ARG A 15 7.12 8.76 7.02
N LEU A 16 7.25 9.00 5.72
CA LEU A 16 6.14 9.26 4.80
C LEU A 16 5.98 8.08 3.83
N TYR A 17 4.77 7.56 3.71
CA TYR A 17 4.43 6.45 2.81
C TYR A 17 3.57 6.97 1.68
N THR A 18 4.05 6.82 0.44
CA THR A 18 3.38 7.33 -0.74
C THR A 18 3.15 6.21 -1.75
N GLN A 19 2.03 6.27 -2.47
CA GLN A 19 1.68 5.30 -3.50
C GLN A 19 1.38 6.05 -4.80
N GLY A 20 2.27 5.89 -5.79
CA GLY A 20 2.14 6.47 -7.11
C GLY A 20 1.15 5.70 -7.98
N VAL A 21 0.52 6.39 -8.92
CA VAL A 21 -0.51 5.82 -9.82
C VAL A 21 0.01 4.66 -10.69
N THR A 22 1.32 4.59 -10.92
CA THR A 22 2.02 3.53 -11.67
C THR A 22 2.34 2.30 -10.81
N GLY A 23 2.04 2.33 -9.51
CA GLY A 23 2.30 1.24 -8.58
C GLY A 23 3.64 1.35 -7.85
N LEU A 24 4.28 2.52 -7.84
CA LEU A 24 5.46 2.75 -7.01
C LEU A 24 5.02 3.07 -5.58
N LEU A 25 5.28 2.16 -4.64
CA LEU A 25 5.12 2.39 -3.20
C LEU A 25 6.46 2.82 -2.63
N GLN A 26 6.51 3.94 -1.92
CA GLN A 26 7.75 4.48 -1.35
C GLN A 26 7.58 4.76 0.14
N CYS A 27 8.66 4.54 0.88
CA CYS A 27 8.86 5.08 2.21
C CYS A 27 9.96 6.13 2.13
N LEU A 28 9.63 7.34 2.55
CA LEU A 28 10.54 8.48 2.55
C LEU A 28 10.84 8.88 4.00
N ASP A 29 12.03 9.40 4.24
CA ASP A 29 12.28 10.23 5.41
C ASP A 29 11.47 11.52 5.28
N ALA A 30 10.65 11.85 6.28
CA ALA A 30 9.73 12.98 6.17
C ALA A 30 10.42 14.34 6.31
N ALA A 31 11.62 14.39 6.89
CA ALA A 31 12.37 15.64 7.05
C ALA A 31 13.22 15.95 5.81
N THR A 32 13.83 14.92 5.20
CA THR A 32 14.75 15.10 4.06
C THR A 32 14.12 14.80 2.71
N GLY A 33 13.04 14.01 2.68
CA GLY A 33 12.46 13.47 1.45
C GLY A 33 13.26 12.32 0.83
N GLU A 34 14.32 11.84 1.50
CA GLU A 34 15.13 10.73 1.02
C GLU A 34 14.33 9.42 0.97
N THR A 35 14.52 8.63 -0.08
CA THR A 35 13.88 7.32 -0.18
C THR A 35 14.59 6.30 0.71
N LEU A 36 13.88 5.83 1.75
CA LEU A 36 14.36 4.78 2.65
C LEU A 36 14.19 3.39 2.02
N TRP A 37 13.07 3.16 1.33
CA TRP A 37 12.83 1.98 0.50
C TRP A 37 11.72 2.21 -0.52
N GLN A 38 11.66 1.37 -1.55
CA GLN A 38 10.59 1.40 -2.56
C GLN A 38 10.22 0.00 -3.05
N ARG A 39 8.97 -0.17 -3.49
CA ARG A 39 8.44 -1.43 -4.04
C ARG A 39 7.64 -1.17 -5.31
N ASP A 40 7.72 -2.12 -6.24
CA ASP A 40 6.89 -2.13 -7.45
C ASP A 40 5.68 -3.05 -7.21
N LEU A 41 4.52 -2.43 -6.98
CA LEU A 41 3.26 -3.14 -6.74
C LEU A 41 2.83 -3.99 -7.94
N LYS A 42 3.24 -3.68 -9.17
CA LYS A 42 2.91 -4.51 -10.34
C LYS A 42 3.59 -5.87 -10.23
N ALA A 43 4.87 -5.86 -9.86
CA ALA A 43 5.66 -7.07 -9.66
C ALA A 43 5.14 -7.86 -8.46
N ASP A 44 4.95 -7.18 -7.32
CA ASP A 44 4.49 -7.81 -6.10
C ASP A 44 3.08 -8.41 -6.25
N ALA A 45 2.15 -7.68 -6.89
CA ALA A 45 0.76 -8.08 -7.08
C ALA A 45 0.53 -8.96 -8.33
N ASN A 46 1.58 -9.27 -9.11
CA ASN A 46 1.51 -10.00 -10.38
C ASN A 46 0.43 -9.45 -11.33
N ARG A 47 0.40 -8.13 -11.53
CA ARG A 47 -0.59 -7.45 -12.38
C ARG A 47 -0.01 -6.22 -13.08
N GLY A 48 -0.61 -5.84 -14.21
CA GLY A 48 -0.34 -4.53 -14.84
C GLY A 48 -0.93 -3.36 -14.04
N VAL A 49 -0.72 -2.13 -14.51
CA VAL A 49 -1.38 -0.95 -13.92
C VAL A 49 -2.90 -1.05 -14.12
N PRO A 50 -3.76 -0.85 -13.10
CA PRO A 50 -5.21 -0.84 -13.30
C PRO A 50 -5.64 0.26 -14.28
N ALA A 51 -6.82 0.13 -14.90
CA ALA A 51 -7.34 1.14 -15.84
C ALA A 51 -7.39 2.56 -15.23
N TYR A 52 -7.61 2.66 -13.92
CA TYR A 52 -7.62 3.91 -13.15
C TYR A 52 -6.36 4.13 -12.31
N GLY A 53 -5.30 3.34 -12.55
CA GLY A 53 -4.08 3.35 -11.76
C GLY A 53 -4.28 2.81 -10.34
N PHE A 54 -3.16 2.65 -9.63
CA PHE A 54 -3.21 2.33 -8.21
C PHE A 54 -3.62 3.58 -7.43
N SER A 55 -4.59 3.47 -6.54
CA SER A 55 -5.19 4.62 -5.83
C SER A 55 -5.51 4.35 -4.36
N SER A 56 -4.94 3.29 -3.77
CA SER A 56 -5.11 2.99 -2.36
C SER A 56 -4.22 3.87 -1.52
N SER A 57 -4.80 4.61 -0.57
CA SER A 57 -4.01 5.24 0.49
C SER A 57 -3.34 4.15 1.33
N PRO A 58 -2.01 4.20 1.56
CA PRO A 58 -1.35 3.27 2.46
C PRO A 58 -1.90 3.38 3.89
N LEU A 59 -2.20 2.27 4.54
CA LEU A 59 -2.52 2.22 5.97
C LEU A 59 -1.27 1.78 6.73
N VAL A 60 -0.84 2.59 7.71
CA VAL A 60 0.24 2.21 8.61
C VAL A 60 -0.35 1.72 9.93
N ILE A 61 -0.05 0.47 10.29
CA ILE A 61 -0.48 -0.12 11.55
C ILE A 61 0.64 -0.94 12.19
N GLY A 62 1.01 -0.60 13.42
CA GLY A 62 2.12 -1.26 14.12
C GLY A 62 3.42 -1.14 13.32
N ASP A 63 3.93 -2.29 12.86
CA ASP A 63 5.11 -2.40 12.00
C ASP A 63 4.79 -2.76 10.55
N LEU A 64 3.53 -2.58 10.13
CA LEU A 64 3.05 -2.86 8.79
C LEU A 64 2.64 -1.60 8.03
N VAL A 65 2.84 -1.65 6.72
CA VAL A 65 2.26 -0.76 5.72
C VAL A 65 1.40 -1.62 4.81
N VAL A 66 0.10 -1.35 4.75
CA VAL A 66 -0.87 -2.16 4.02
C VAL A 66 -1.44 -1.34 2.86
N VAL A 67 -1.50 -1.96 1.68
CA VAL A 67 -2.06 -1.34 0.47
C VAL A 67 -2.99 -2.30 -0.25
N PHE A 68 -4.05 -1.75 -0.82
CA PHE A 68 -4.90 -2.47 -1.76
C PHE A 68 -4.29 -2.35 -3.17
N THR A 69 -4.04 -3.48 -3.82
CA THR A 69 -3.40 -3.53 -5.14
C THR A 69 -4.32 -4.07 -6.22
N SER A 70 -5.49 -4.61 -5.86
CA SER A 70 -6.39 -5.33 -6.79
C SER A 70 -5.67 -6.47 -7.54
N GLY A 71 -4.65 -7.08 -6.93
CA GLY A 71 -3.93 -8.24 -7.46
C GLY A 71 -4.79 -9.50 -7.53
N ARG A 72 -4.35 -10.47 -8.34
CA ARG A 72 -4.95 -11.81 -8.43
C ARG A 72 -4.24 -12.75 -7.44
N GLU A 73 -4.78 -13.96 -7.25
CA GLU A 73 -4.07 -15.03 -6.52
C GLU A 73 -3.64 -14.66 -5.07
N ASN A 74 -4.57 -14.20 -4.23
CA ASN A 74 -4.29 -13.78 -2.84
C ASN A 74 -3.39 -12.53 -2.73
N LYS A 75 -3.45 -11.62 -3.71
CA LYS A 75 -2.65 -10.39 -3.72
C LYS A 75 -3.50 -9.12 -3.81
N SER A 76 -4.82 -9.19 -3.59
CA SER A 76 -5.68 -8.00 -3.57
C SER A 76 -5.23 -6.98 -2.53
N VAL A 77 -4.71 -7.45 -1.39
CA VAL A 77 -4.09 -6.67 -0.32
C VAL A 77 -2.69 -7.22 -0.06
N ILE A 78 -1.71 -6.34 0.12
CA ILE A 78 -0.35 -6.72 0.48
C ILE A 78 0.08 -5.88 1.69
N ALA A 79 0.68 -6.54 2.67
CA ALA A 79 1.30 -5.90 3.81
C ALA A 79 2.82 -6.01 3.76
N TYR A 80 3.46 -4.88 4.01
CA TYR A 80 4.90 -4.71 3.99
C TYR A 80 5.42 -4.40 5.38
N ASN A 81 6.61 -4.88 5.71
CA ASN A 81 7.33 -4.45 6.89
C ASN A 81 7.66 -2.96 6.74
N ARG A 82 7.24 -2.15 7.72
CA ARG A 82 7.42 -0.70 7.70
C ARG A 82 8.88 -0.26 7.62
N ALA A 83 9.78 -1.03 8.25
CA ALA A 83 11.18 -0.71 8.33
C ALA A 83 11.93 -1.02 7.03
N THR A 84 11.66 -2.17 6.43
CA THR A 84 12.46 -2.73 5.32
C THR A 84 11.75 -2.71 3.96
N GLY A 85 10.42 -2.68 3.94
CA GLY A 85 9.62 -2.83 2.72
C GLY A 85 9.42 -4.28 2.28
N ASP A 86 9.86 -5.27 3.08
CA ASP A 86 9.66 -6.69 2.74
C ASP A 86 8.19 -7.09 2.84
N ILE A 87 7.74 -8.00 1.98
CA ILE A 87 6.37 -8.54 2.07
C ILE A 87 6.28 -9.43 3.31
N VAL A 88 5.34 -9.11 4.20
CA VAL A 88 5.04 -9.93 5.38
C VAL A 88 3.93 -10.92 5.08
N TRP A 89 2.88 -10.47 4.39
CA TRP A 89 1.78 -11.32 3.94
C TRP A 89 1.02 -10.68 2.77
N SER A 90 0.22 -11.47 2.07
CA SER A 90 -0.77 -11.00 1.09
C SER A 90 -2.08 -11.77 1.24
N ALA A 91 -3.19 -11.12 0.91
CA ALA A 91 -4.53 -11.69 1.03
C ALA A 91 -5.50 -11.19 -0.04
N GLY A 92 -6.67 -11.84 -0.10
CA GLY A 92 -7.83 -11.40 -0.89
C GLY A 92 -7.89 -11.97 -2.32
N ARG A 93 -9.11 -12.29 -2.76
CA ARG A 93 -9.40 -12.86 -4.09
C ARG A 93 -10.16 -11.89 -5.01
N ASN A 94 -10.54 -10.72 -4.51
CA ASN A 94 -11.36 -9.76 -5.23
C ASN A 94 -10.49 -8.84 -6.10
N VAL A 95 -10.83 -8.76 -7.38
CA VAL A 95 -10.04 -8.04 -8.39
C VAL A 95 -10.54 -6.61 -8.66
N ASP A 96 -11.66 -6.23 -8.06
CA ASP A 96 -12.32 -4.94 -8.26
C ASP A 96 -12.52 -4.21 -6.92
N GLY A 97 -11.86 -3.06 -6.76
CA GLY A 97 -11.94 -2.24 -5.56
C GLY A 97 -10.88 -1.13 -5.54
N HIS A 98 -11.20 -0.02 -4.89
CA HIS A 98 -10.27 1.10 -4.62
C HIS A 98 -10.30 1.51 -3.14
N SER A 99 -10.91 0.68 -2.29
CA SER A 99 -11.12 1.01 -0.88
C SER A 99 -9.79 1.11 -0.16
N SER A 100 -9.61 2.20 0.58
CA SER A 100 -8.48 2.30 1.50
C SER A 100 -8.72 1.30 2.65
N PRO A 101 -7.72 0.47 3.00
CA PRO A 101 -7.83 -0.38 4.18
C PRO A 101 -8.03 0.51 5.41
N HIS A 102 -8.92 0.08 6.29
CA HIS A 102 -9.14 0.74 7.58
C HIS A 102 -9.03 -0.32 8.65
N PHE A 103 -8.33 0.01 9.73
CA PHE A 103 -8.24 -0.88 10.87
C PHE A 103 -9.52 -0.78 11.69
N ASP A 104 -10.12 -1.92 11.99
CA ASP A 104 -11.24 -2.00 12.93
C ASP A 104 -11.11 -3.22 13.85
N ILE A 105 -11.80 -3.16 14.98
CA ILE A 105 -11.91 -4.27 15.94
C ILE A 105 -13.32 -4.83 15.85
N VAL A 106 -13.47 -5.96 15.16
CA VAL A 106 -14.75 -6.68 15.09
C VAL A 106 -14.70 -7.85 16.05
N ALA A 107 -15.61 -7.86 17.03
CA ALA A 107 -15.73 -8.92 18.04
C ALA A 107 -14.41 -9.21 18.80
N GLY A 108 -13.59 -8.19 19.05
CA GLY A 108 -12.31 -8.31 19.77
C GLY A 108 -11.13 -8.80 18.94
N ALA A 109 -11.33 -9.09 17.64
CA ALA A 109 -10.26 -9.46 16.73
C ALA A 109 -9.84 -8.26 15.86
N PRO A 110 -8.53 -7.98 15.72
CA PRO A 110 -8.04 -6.97 14.79
C PRO A 110 -8.33 -7.40 13.34
N GLN A 111 -9.00 -6.53 12.59
CA GLN A 111 -9.32 -6.70 11.18
C GLN A 111 -8.75 -5.52 10.39
N ILE A 112 -8.35 -5.79 9.13
CA ILE A 112 -7.82 -4.81 8.17
C ILE A 112 -8.54 -5.00 6.85
#